data_AF-A0A960ANN5-F1
#
_entry.id   AF-A0A960ANN5-F1
#
_cell.length_a   1.000
_cell.length_b   1.000
_cell.length_c   1.000
_cell.angle_alpha   90.00
_cell.angle_beta   90.00
_cell.angle_gamma   90.00
#
_symmetry.space_group_name_H-M   'P 1'
#
loop_
_entity.id
_entity.type
_entity.pdbx_description
1 polymer ?
#
loop_
_entity_poly.entity_id
_entity_poly.type
_entity_poly.pdbx_seq_one_letter_code
_entity_poly.pdbx_strand_id
1 'polypeptide(L)'
;VNGCPNSCARFQIADIGFKGSLVPDADGEMVEGFQVHLGGRLGPDAGFGRKLRALKVTADEMPAYVERVLQNFSDERDGGESFADWVERAQEESLR
;
A
#
# COMPACT_ATOMS: atom_id res chain seq x y z
N VAL A 1 -3.97 9.14 1.51
CA VAL A 1 -3.23 9.47 0.26
C VAL A 1 -2.42 10.73 0.51
N ASN A 2 -1.12 10.72 0.20
CA ASN A 2 -0.23 11.87 0.35
C ASN A 2 0.40 12.22 -0.99
N GLY A 3 0.40 13.50 -1.37
CA GLY A 3 1.04 13.95 -2.63
C GLY A 3 2.57 13.96 -2.61
N CYS A 4 3.20 13.93 -1.43
CA CYS A 4 4.65 13.98 -1.31
C CYS A 4 5.16 13.26 -0.03
N PRO A 5 6.49 13.13 0.16
CA PRO A 5 7.07 12.43 1.32
C PRO A 5 6.78 13.05 2.69
N ASN A 6 6.27 14.29 2.77
CA ASN A 6 6.10 15.02 4.03
C ASN A 6 5.00 14.47 4.94
N SER A 7 4.25 13.44 4.52
CA SER A 7 3.36 12.68 5.39
C SER A 7 2.24 13.48 6.07
N CYS A 8 1.77 14.62 5.50
CA CYS A 8 0.67 15.41 6.07
C CYS A 8 -0.63 14.61 6.31
N ALA A 9 -1.00 13.73 5.37
CA ALA A 9 -2.09 12.76 5.49
C ALA A 9 -1.66 11.36 5.99
N ARG A 10 -0.49 11.28 6.64
CA ARG A 10 -0.04 10.14 7.47
C ARG A 10 -0.01 8.76 6.79
N PHE A 11 0.56 8.66 5.58
CA PHE A 11 0.63 7.40 4.83
C PHE A 11 1.35 6.23 5.54
N GLN A 12 2.25 6.50 6.49
CA GLN A 12 3.05 5.44 7.15
C GLN A 12 2.27 4.65 8.20
N ILE A 13 1.11 5.14 8.65
CA ILE A 13 0.30 4.53 9.71
C ILE A 13 -1.11 4.17 9.22
N ALA A 14 -1.30 4.13 7.90
CA ALA A 14 -2.52 3.67 7.26
C ALA A 14 -2.39 2.19 6.89
N ASP A 15 -3.52 1.46 6.88
CA ASP A 15 -3.58 0.11 6.34
C ASP A 15 -3.05 0.08 4.89
N ILE A 16 -3.53 1.02 4.06
CA ILE A 16 -3.03 1.27 2.70
C ILE A 16 -2.59 2.72 2.58
N GLY A 17 -1.28 2.92 2.62
CA GLY A 17 -0.61 4.21 2.54
C GLY A 17 -0.04 4.51 1.16
N PHE A 18 -0.33 5.71 0.64
CA PHE A 18 0.21 6.19 -0.63
C PHE A 18 1.12 7.38 -0.41
N LYS A 19 2.40 7.25 -0.78
CA LYS A 19 3.39 8.34 -0.80
C LYS A 19 3.63 8.78 -2.24
N GLY A 20 3.19 9.99 -2.59
CA GLY A 20 3.36 10.57 -3.91
C GLY A 20 4.82 10.66 -4.33
N SER A 21 5.09 10.29 -5.58
CA SER A 21 6.40 10.36 -6.24
C SER A 21 6.23 10.21 -7.75
N LEU A 22 7.25 10.59 -8.52
CA LEU A 22 7.30 10.19 -9.93
C LEU A 22 7.60 8.69 -10.03
N VAL A 23 6.87 8.00 -10.90
CA VAL A 23 7.00 6.57 -11.19
C VAL A 23 7.04 6.35 -12.70
N PRO A 24 7.77 5.34 -13.22
CA PRO A 24 7.69 5.01 -14.64
C PRO A 24 6.34 4.38 -14.96
N ASP A 25 5.73 4.77 -16.08
CA ASP A 25 4.59 4.08 -16.67
C ASP A 25 5.03 2.86 -17.52
N ALA A 26 4.09 2.30 -18.30
CA ALA A 26 4.36 1.15 -19.17
C ALA A 26 5.35 1.44 -20.31
N ASP A 27 5.45 2.69 -20.75
CA ASP A 27 6.38 3.16 -21.78
C ASP A 27 7.72 3.64 -21.19
N GLY A 28 7.83 3.67 -19.85
CA GLY A 28 9.00 4.10 -19.10
C GLY A 28 9.06 5.60 -18.85
N GLU A 29 8.01 6.35 -19.18
CA GLU A 29 7.93 7.78 -18.91
C GLU A 29 7.64 8.04 -17.43
N MET A 30 8.29 9.05 -16.85
CA MET A 30 8.09 9.38 -15.44
C MET A 30 6.80 10.18 -15.26
N VAL A 31 5.76 9.54 -14.74
CA VAL A 31 4.43 10.11 -14.48
C VAL A 31 4.14 10.25 -12.99
N GLU A 32 3.07 10.96 -12.64
CA GLU A 32 2.59 11.02 -11.26
C GLU A 32 2.08 9.66 -10.79
N GLY A 33 2.51 9.27 -9.59
CA GLY A 33 2.07 8.03 -8.97
C GLY A 33 2.48 7.94 -7.50
N PHE A 34 2.49 6.72 -7.00
CA PHE A 34 2.63 6.47 -5.58
C PHE A 34 3.56 5.28 -5.31
N GLN A 35 4.41 5.44 -4.28
CA GLN A 35 4.98 4.30 -3.58
C GLN A 35 3.98 3.84 -2.51
N VAL A 36 3.68 2.54 -2.49
CA VAL A 36 2.71 1.93 -1.57
C VAL A 36 3.40 1.53 -0.25
N HIS A 37 2.72 1.77 0.86
CA HIS A 37 3.05 1.33 2.22
C HIS A 37 1.86 0.55 2.76
N LEU A 38 2.08 -0.64 3.31
CA LEU A 38 0.99 -1.54 3.72
C LEU A 38 1.10 -1.93 5.20
N GLY A 39 -0.03 -2.00 5.90
CA GLY A 39 -0.12 -2.50 7.27
C GLY A 39 0.36 -1.54 8.35
N GLY A 40 0.29 -0.22 8.12
CA GLY A 40 0.57 0.76 9.15
C GLY A 40 -0.57 0.83 10.17
N ARG A 41 -0.24 0.94 11.46
CA ARG A 41 -1.22 0.93 12.55
C ARG A 41 -0.81 1.79 13.74
N LEU A 42 -1.81 2.27 14.48
CA LEU A 42 -1.69 2.94 15.77
C LEU A 42 -2.26 2.05 16.88
N GLY A 43 -1.95 2.37 18.13
CA GLY A 43 -2.49 1.65 19.30
C GLY A 43 -1.46 0.70 19.92
N PRO A 44 -1.92 -0.37 20.62
CA PRO A 44 -1.04 -1.30 21.34
C PRO A 44 0.04 -1.95 20.46
N ASP A 45 -0.31 -2.29 19.22
CA ASP A 45 0.59 -2.92 18.24
C ASP A 45 1.10 -1.91 17.20
N ALA A 46 1.36 -0.66 17.62
CA ALA A 46 1.75 0.41 16.71
C ALA A 46 2.99 0.05 15.86
N GLY A 47 2.89 0.32 14.56
CA GLY A 47 3.92 -0.02 13.59
C GLY A 47 3.75 0.79 12.32
N PHE A 48 4.87 1.03 11.63
CA PHE A 48 4.83 1.66 10.31
C PHE A 48 4.56 0.63 9.23
N GLY A 49 3.80 1.04 8.21
CA GLY A 49 3.54 0.21 7.05
C GLY A 49 4.83 -0.16 6.31
N ARG A 50 4.89 -1.40 5.83
CA ARG A 50 6.05 -1.93 5.09
C ARG A 50 6.01 -1.47 3.63
N LYS A 51 7.20 -1.26 3.07
CA LYS A 51 7.39 -1.01 1.64
C LYS A 51 7.81 -2.31 0.96
N LEU A 52 7.13 -2.68 -0.11
CA LEU A 52 7.58 -3.78 -0.96
C LEU A 52 8.58 -3.27 -2.01
N ARG A 53 9.54 -4.11 -2.38
CA ARG A 53 10.52 -3.76 -3.40
C ARG A 53 9.82 -3.54 -4.74
N ALA A 54 10.07 -2.37 -5.33
CA ALA A 54 9.51 -1.94 -6.61
C ALA A 54 7.98 -1.87 -6.66
N LEU A 55 7.27 -1.87 -5.52
CA LEU A 55 5.83 -1.65 -5.50
C LEU A 55 5.52 -0.15 -5.64
N LYS A 56 5.18 0.23 -6.86
CA LYS A 56 4.77 1.56 -7.27
C LYS A 56 3.57 1.40 -8.21
N VAL A 57 2.67 2.37 -8.17
CA VAL A 57 1.50 2.43 -9.05
C VAL A 57 1.40 3.82 -9.62
N THR A 58 1.00 3.96 -10.88
CA THR A 58 0.62 5.26 -11.43
C THR A 58 -0.63 5.78 -10.72
N ALA A 59 -0.93 7.07 -10.86
CA ALA A 59 -2.15 7.64 -10.31
C ALA A 59 -3.42 6.96 -10.87
N ASP A 60 -3.39 6.55 -12.15
CA ASP A 60 -4.49 5.87 -12.83
C ASP A 60 -4.66 4.41 -12.40
N GLU A 61 -3.55 3.71 -12.09
CA GLU A 61 -3.57 2.33 -11.60
C GLU A 61 -3.98 2.21 -10.13
N MET A 62 -3.85 3.29 -9.35
CA MET A 62 -4.06 3.28 -7.90
C MET A 62 -5.43 2.67 -7.49
N PRO A 63 -6.59 3.03 -8.09
CA PRO A 63 -7.86 2.45 -7.71
C PRO A 63 -7.92 0.92 -7.93
N ALA A 64 -7.43 0.45 -9.08
CA ALA A 64 -7.41 -0.98 -9.41
C ALA A 64 -6.46 -1.77 -8.50
N TYR A 65 -5.35 -1.15 -8.09
CA TYR A 65 -4.46 -1.74 -7.08
C TYR A 65 -5.16 -1.89 -5.72
N VAL A 66 -5.87 -0.86 -5.26
CA VAL A 66 -6.62 -0.90 -3.99
C VAL A 66 -7.66 -2.01 -4.00
N GLU A 67 -8.44 -2.11 -5.08
CA GLU A 67 -9.45 -3.16 -5.22
C GLU A 67 -8.82 -4.56 -5.17
N ARG A 68 -7.73 -4.78 -5.92
CA ARG A 68 -7.03 -6.08 -5.94
C ARG A 68 -6.50 -6.48 -4.57
N VAL A 69 -5.81 -5.59 -3.86
CA VAL A 69 -5.24 -5.93 -2.55
C VAL A 69 -6.31 -6.17 -1.49
N LEU A 70 -7.43 -5.44 -1.55
CA LEU A 70 -8.57 -5.66 -0.67
C LEU A 70 -9.31 -6.97 -0.97
N GLN A 71 -9.41 -7.34 -2.24
CA GLN A 71 -9.97 -8.62 -2.64
C GLN A 71 -9.09 -9.78 -2.13
N ASN A 72 -7.77 -9.70 -2.34
CA ASN A 72 -6.82 -10.69 -1.83
C ASN A 72 -6.91 -10.81 -0.30
N PHE A 73 -6.96 -9.69 0.42
CA PHE A 73 -7.20 -9.70 1.86
C PHE A 73 -8.51 -10.40 2.23
N SER A 74 -9.61 -10.09 1.53
CA SER A 74 -10.91 -10.72 1.79
C SER A 74 -10.88 -12.24 1.61
N ASP A 75 -10.13 -12.72 0.61
CA ASP A 75 -10.06 -14.14 0.24
C ASP A 75 -9.09 -14.94 1.14
N GLU A 76 -8.03 -14.29 1.62
CA GLU A 76 -6.95 -14.94 2.38
C GLU A 76 -7.01 -14.73 3.90
N ARG A 77 -7.82 -13.78 4.40
CA ARG A 77 -7.87 -13.47 5.82
C ARG A 77 -8.45 -14.60 6.66
N ASP A 78 -7.93 -14.73 7.87
CA ASP A 78 -8.42 -15.68 8.85
C ASP A 78 -9.43 -15.02 9.80
N GLY A 79 -10.71 -15.38 9.69
CA GLY A 79 -11.74 -14.94 10.64
C GLY A 79 -11.79 -13.42 10.83
N GLY A 80 -11.47 -12.95 12.05
CA GLY A 80 -11.49 -11.54 12.45
C GLY A 80 -10.15 -10.80 12.30
N GLU A 81 -9.22 -11.36 11.54
CA GLU A 81 -7.89 -10.80 11.30
C GLU A 81 -7.95 -9.37 10.72
N SER A 82 -7.05 -8.50 11.19
CA SER A 82 -6.90 -7.14 10.68
C SER A 82 -6.09 -7.12 9.38
N PHE A 83 -6.24 -6.05 8.59
CA PHE A 83 -5.44 -5.90 7.36
C PHE A 83 -3.94 -5.87 7.67
N ALA A 84 -3.53 -5.17 8.73
CA ALA A 84 -2.13 -5.11 9.15
C ALA A 84 -1.54 -6.48 9.50
N ASP A 85 -2.29 -7.33 10.21
CA ASP A 85 -1.84 -8.68 10.57
C ASP A 85 -1.71 -9.57 9.33
N TRP A 86 -2.68 -9.51 8.41
CA TRP A 86 -2.59 -10.25 7.14
C TRP A 86 -1.36 -9.82 6.34
N VAL A 87 -1.09 -8.52 6.21
CA VAL A 87 0.09 -7.99 5.49
C VAL A 87 1.42 -8.53 6.04
N GLU A 88 1.51 -8.86 7.33
CA GLU A 88 2.73 -9.42 7.91
C GLU A 88 3.03 -10.83 7.40
N ARG A 89 1.99 -11.67 7.24
CA ARG A 89 2.12 -13.07 6.80
C ARG A 89 1.87 -13.30 5.30
N ALA A 90 1.23 -12.36 4.62
CA ALA A 90 0.87 -12.50 3.22
C ALA A 90 2.09 -12.68 2.32
N GLN A 91 1.93 -13.51 1.29
CA GLN A 91 2.95 -13.66 0.26
C GLN A 91 3.07 -12.36 -0.55
N GLU A 92 4.26 -12.05 -1.06
CA GLU A 92 4.44 -10.79 -1.83
C GLU A 92 3.51 -10.68 -3.03
N GLU A 93 3.14 -11.81 -3.65
CA GLU A 93 2.23 -11.83 -4.81
C GLU A 93 0.85 -11.29 -4.46
N SER A 94 0.32 -11.64 -3.28
CA SER A 94 -0.98 -11.15 -2.78
C SER A 94 -1.00 -9.64 -2.49
N LEU A 95 0.18 -9.02 -2.35
CA LEU A 95 0.33 -7.59 -2.02
C LEU A 95 0.64 -6.71 -3.24
N ARG A 96 0.83 -7.32 -4.42
CA ARG A 96 1.22 -6.66 -5.67
C ARG A 96 0.03 -6.32 -6.55
#